data_AF-A0A3N6LRY1-F1
#
_entry.id   AF-A0A3N6LRY1-F1
#
_cell.length_a   1.000
_cell.length_b   1.000
_cell.length_c   1.000
_cell.angle_alpha   90.00
_cell.angle_beta   90.00
_cell.angle_gamma   90.00
#
_symmetry.space_group_name_H-M   'P 1'
#
loop_
_entity.id
_entity.type
_entity.pdbx_description
1 polymer ?
#
loop_
_entity_poly.entity_id
_entity_poly.type
_entity_poly.pdbx_seq_one_letter_code
_entity_poly.pdbx_strand_id
1 'polypeptide(L)'
;MGLGSTAKKIQGLSDRAEAMYKQVQQLQQRIIGLEEEMDDTHDTVKRLDHQLGEQRALLLAIADKQGIDGEEILAEAAIDEAELEDDSQADDSATEQPIENAETHSSESAAE
;
A
#
# COMPACT_ATOMS: atom_id res chain seq x y z
N MET A 1 -35.41 -26.80 -31.47
CA MET A 1 -34.39 -26.63 -30.42
C MET A 1 -33.48 -25.44 -30.78
N GLY A 2 -33.88 -24.18 -30.57
CA GLY A 2 -33.04 -23.06 -31.03
C GLY A 2 -33.39 -21.66 -30.50
N LEU A 3 -34.67 -21.38 -30.25
CA LEU A 3 -35.08 -20.08 -29.69
C LEU A 3 -34.86 -20.00 -28.16
N GLY A 4 -35.08 -21.11 -27.44
CA GLY A 4 -34.88 -21.17 -25.99
C GLY A 4 -33.41 -21.09 -25.54
N SER A 5 -32.46 -21.59 -26.35
CA SER A 5 -31.03 -21.48 -26.05
C SER A 5 -30.50 -20.06 -26.26
N THR A 6 -31.09 -19.28 -27.17
CA THR A 6 -30.72 -17.87 -27.39
C THR A 6 -31.29 -16.98 -26.29
N ALA A 7 -32.54 -17.19 -25.87
CA ALA A 7 -33.13 -16.50 -24.73
C ALA A 7 -32.34 -16.76 -23.43
N LYS A 8 -31.90 -18.00 -23.19
CA LYS A 8 -31.08 -18.36 -22.01
C LYS A 8 -29.69 -17.72 -22.03
N LYS A 9 -29.08 -17.55 -23.20
CA LYS A 9 -27.81 -16.82 -23.35
C LYS A 9 -27.96 -15.33 -23.08
N ILE A 10 -29.05 -14.72 -23.54
CA ILE A 10 -29.37 -13.31 -23.26
C ILE A 10 -29.59 -13.11 -21.76
N GLN A 11 -30.34 -14.01 -21.12
CA GLN A 11 -30.53 -13.98 -19.66
C GLN A 11 -29.21 -14.11 -18.90
N GLY A 12 -28.36 -15.08 -19.25
CA GLY A 12 -27.05 -15.24 -18.60
C GLY A 12 -26.09 -14.06 -18.82
N LEU A 13 -26.18 -13.37 -19.97
CA LEU A 13 -25.45 -12.13 -20.21
C LEU A 13 -25.96 -11.01 -19.29
N SER A 14 -27.27 -10.87 -19.13
CA SER A 14 -27.87 -9.89 -18.23
C SER A 14 -27.49 -10.15 -16.77
N ASP A 15 -27.56 -11.41 -16.31
CA ASP A 15 -27.18 -11.80 -14.95
C ASP A 15 -25.69 -11.48 -14.68
N ARG A 16 -24.82 -11.74 -15.67
CA ARG A 16 -23.38 -11.42 -15.57
C ARG A 16 -23.12 -9.91 -15.60
N ALA A 17 -23.87 -9.17 -16.42
CA ALA A 17 -23.80 -7.71 -16.46
C ALA A 17 -24.25 -7.09 -15.13
N GLU A 18 -25.31 -7.62 -14.50
CA GLU A 18 -25.76 -7.18 -13.18
C GLU A 18 -24.71 -7.46 -12.10
N ALA A 19 -24.09 -8.64 -12.12
CA ALA A 19 -23.01 -8.99 -11.19
C ALA A 19 -21.80 -8.07 -11.36
N MET A 20 -21.39 -7.78 -12.60
CA MET A 20 -20.31 -6.84 -12.90
C MET A 20 -20.66 -5.42 -12.43
N TYR A 21 -21.88 -4.97 -12.67
CA TYR A 21 -22.33 -3.67 -12.20
C TYR A 21 -22.23 -3.55 -10.67
N LYS A 22 -22.71 -4.55 -9.92
CA LYS A 22 -22.59 -4.58 -8.46
C LYS A 22 -21.13 -4.57 -8.00
N GLN A 23 -20.26 -5.31 -8.68
CA GLN A 23 -18.84 -5.34 -8.35
C GLN A 23 -18.14 -3.99 -8.57
N VAL A 24 -18.47 -3.29 -9.67
CA VAL A 24 -17.95 -1.94 -9.94
C VAL A 24 -18.46 -0.95 -8.90
N GLN A 25 -19.72 -1.04 -8.49
CA GLN A 25 -20.27 -0.18 -7.43
C GLN A 25 -19.57 -0.41 -6.08
N GLN A 26 -19.29 -1.67 -5.71
CA GLN A 26 -18.53 -1.99 -4.50
C GLN A 26 -17.09 -1.47 -4.57
N LEU A 27 -16.45 -1.61 -5.74
CA LEU A 27 -15.10 -1.07 -5.95
C LEU A 27 -15.08 0.45 -5.83
N GLN A 28 -16.05 1.13 -6.44
CA GLN A 28 -16.20 2.58 -6.32
C GLN A 28 -16.34 3.00 -4.85
N GLN A 29 -17.21 2.34 -4.09
CA GLN A 29 -17.39 2.64 -2.67
C GLN A 29 -16.10 2.42 -1.86
N ARG A 30 -15.35 1.36 -2.17
CA ARG A 30 -14.07 1.08 -1.52
C ARG A 30 -13.01 2.15 -1.84
N ILE A 31 -12.96 2.62 -3.08
CA ILE A 31 -12.03 3.68 -3.49
C ILE A 31 -12.37 4.97 -2.75
N ILE A 32 -13.65 5.37 -2.71
CA ILE A 32 -14.08 6.56 -1.98
C ILE A 32 -13.69 6.47 -0.50
N GLY A 33 -13.91 5.31 0.14
CA GLY A 33 -13.51 5.11 1.54
C GLY A 33 -12.00 5.17 1.75
N LEU A 34 -11.21 4.66 0.79
CA LEU A 34 -9.75 4.73 0.85
C LEU A 34 -9.25 6.17 0.67
N GLU A 35 -9.87 6.94 -0.23
CA GLU A 35 -9.55 8.35 -0.44
C GLU A 35 -9.81 9.16 0.84
N GLU A 36 -10.96 8.94 1.49
CA GLU A 36 -11.30 9.58 2.76
C GLU A 36 -10.30 9.22 3.88
N GLU A 37 -9.95 7.94 4.02
CA GLU A 37 -8.97 7.49 5.03
C GLU A 37 -7.56 8.05 4.75
N MET A 38 -7.19 8.19 3.48
CA MET A 38 -5.92 8.80 3.08
C MET A 38 -5.87 10.29 3.45
N ASP A 39 -6.96 11.03 3.22
CA ASP A 39 -7.08 12.43 3.61
C ASP A 39 -6.97 12.61 5.14
N ASP A 40 -7.66 11.77 5.91
CA ASP A 40 -7.58 11.75 7.38
C ASP A 40 -6.16 11.42 7.89
N THR A 41 -5.50 10.48 7.22
CA THR A 41 -4.12 10.10 7.52
C THR A 41 -3.17 11.25 7.23
N HIS A 42 -3.32 11.91 6.08
CA HIS A 42 -2.52 13.07 5.68
C HIS A 42 -2.63 14.21 6.69
N ASP A 43 -3.86 14.53 7.12
CA ASP A 43 -4.08 15.57 8.12
C ASP A 43 -3.55 15.18 9.51
N THR A 44 -3.55 13.89 9.83
CA THR A 44 -2.88 13.37 11.03
C THR A 44 -1.37 13.51 10.95
N VAL A 45 -0.75 13.15 9.81
CA VAL A 45 0.70 13.31 9.58
C VAL A 45 1.11 14.78 9.69
N LYS A 46 0.40 15.70 9.01
CA LYS A 46 0.68 17.15 9.12
C LYS A 46 0.67 17.65 10.57
N ARG A 47 -0.31 17.19 11.35
CA ARG A 47 -0.43 17.57 12.77
C ARG A 47 0.74 17.03 13.58
N LEU A 48 1.15 15.79 13.31
CA LEU A 48 2.32 15.17 13.96
C LEU A 48 3.61 15.90 13.58
N ASP A 49 3.83 16.22 12.30
CA ASP A 49 5.00 16.97 11.84
C ASP A 49 5.10 18.33 12.54
N HIS A 50 3.96 19.02 12.67
CA HIS A 50 3.91 20.29 13.39
C HIS A 50 4.30 20.13 14.87
N GLN A 51 3.71 19.15 15.57
CA GLN A 51 4.01 18.88 16.98
C GLN A 51 5.47 18.45 17.20
N LEU A 52 6.02 17.63 16.30
CA LEU A 52 7.43 17.22 16.34
C LEU A 52 8.36 18.42 16.12
N GLY A 53 7.99 19.34 15.22
CA GLY A 53 8.72 20.60 15.03
C GLY A 53 8.75 21.46 16.29
N GLU A 54 7.61 21.61 16.98
CA GLU A 54 7.52 22.33 18.26
C GLU A 54 8.37 21.66 19.36
N GLN A 55 8.31 20.34 19.44
CA GLN A 55 9.11 19.56 20.39
C GLN A 55 10.60 19.68 20.12
N ARG A 56 11.03 19.59 18.86
CA ARG A 56 12.42 19.81 18.45
C ARG A 56 12.90 21.20 18.87
N ALA A 57 12.11 22.25 18.59
CA ALA A 57 12.46 23.61 18.99
C ALA A 57 12.58 23.76 20.51
N LEU A 58 11.71 23.12 21.28
CA LEU A 58 11.79 23.10 22.74
C LEU A 58 13.05 22.38 23.24
N LEU A 59 13.38 21.22 22.65
CA LEU A 59 14.58 20.45 23.02
C LEU A 59 15.86 21.22 22.71
N LEU A 60 15.94 21.88 21.55
CA LEU A 60 17.06 22.76 21.21
C LEU A 60 17.22 23.90 22.23
N ALA A 61 16.13 24.58 22.58
CA ALA A 61 16.16 25.64 23.58
C ALA A 61 16.58 25.13 24.99
N ILE A 62 16.34 23.85 25.30
CA ILE A 62 16.81 23.21 26.52
C ILE A 62 18.29 22.82 26.42
N ALA A 63 18.73 22.31 25.26
CA ALA A 63 20.12 21.95 24.98
C ALA A 63 21.04 23.19 25.09
N ASP A 64 20.64 24.31 24.49
CA ASP A 64 21.35 25.59 24.58
C ASP A 64 21.56 26.02 26.03
N LYS A 65 20.54 25.87 26.88
CA LYS A 65 20.62 26.21 28.32
C LYS A 65 21.55 25.29 29.09
N GLN A 66 21.74 24.06 28.63
CA GLN A 66 22.64 23.08 29.22
C GLN A 66 24.06 23.14 28.63
N GLY A 67 24.29 24.00 27.63
CA GLY A 67 25.57 24.09 26.92
C GLY A 67 25.85 22.89 26.02
N ILE A 68 24.79 22.23 25.54
CA ILE A 68 24.86 21.12 24.58
C ILE A 68 24.58 21.70 23.19
N ASP A 69 25.42 21.40 22.20
CA ASP A 69 25.16 21.76 20.81
C ASP A 69 24.13 20.78 20.22
N GLY A 70 22.86 21.16 20.28
CA GLY A 70 21.77 20.34 19.77
C GLY A 70 21.73 20.24 18.24
N GLU A 71 22.27 21.23 17.52
CA GLU A 71 22.31 21.19 16.05
C GLU A 71 23.37 20.21 15.56
N GLU A 72 24.53 20.14 16.22
CA GLU A 72 25.56 19.13 15.95
C GLU A 72 25.02 17.70 16.12
N ILE A 73 24.33 17.44 17.24
CA ILE A 73 23.73 16.12 17.52
C ILE A 73 22.70 15.72 16.45
N LEU A 74 21.87 16.67 16.00
CA LEU A 74 20.86 16.40 14.98
C LEU A 74 21.48 16.16 13.60
N ALA A 75 22.61 16.81 13.30
CA ALA A 75 23.36 16.56 12.07
C ALA A 75 24.00 15.16 12.08
N GLU A 76 24.60 14.75 13.20
CA GLU A 76 25.17 13.41 13.36
C GLU A 76 24.10 12.33 13.22
N ALA A 77 22.96 12.48 13.90
CA ALA A 77 21.84 11.55 13.79
C ALA A 77 21.30 11.42 12.34
N ALA A 78 21.28 12.52 11.57
CA ALA A 78 20.84 12.49 10.18
C ALA A 78 21.85 11.77 9.25
N ILE A 79 23.14 11.80 9.60
CA ILE A 79 24.18 11.04 8.88
C ILE A 79 24.02 9.55 9.19
N ASP A 80 23.89 9.18 10.47
CA ASP A 80 23.71 7.79 10.90
C ASP A 80 22.50 7.14 10.20
N GLU A 81 21.39 7.87 10.08
CA GLU A 81 20.19 7.38 9.38
C GLU A 81 20.42 7.19 7.88
N ALA A 82 21.11 8.13 7.22
CA ALA A 82 21.44 8.01 5.80
C ALA A 82 22.41 6.84 5.52
N GLU A 83 23.35 6.56 6.43
CA GLU A 83 24.28 5.42 6.29
C GLU A 83 23.54 4.08 6.46
N LEU A 84 22.57 3.98 7.37
CA LEU A 84 21.73 2.79 7.53
C LEU A 84 20.87 2.50 6.29
N GLU A 85 20.36 3.55 5.63
CA GLU A 85 19.59 3.40 4.38
C GLU A 85 20.47 2.89 3.22
N ASP A 86 21.71 3.37 3.09
CA ASP A 86 22.64 2.92 2.04
C ASP A 86 23.05 1.44 2.21
N ASP A 87 23.34 1.03 3.44
CA ASP A 87 23.66 -0.38 3.77
C ASP A 87 22.47 -1.32 3.49
N SER A 88 21.23 -0.85 3.66
CA SER A 88 20.03 -1.64 3.38
C SER A 88 19.73 -1.84 1.89
N GLN A 89 20.19 -0.93 1.02
CA GLN A 89 20.02 -1.05 -0.44
C GLN A 89 21.07 -1.97 -1.06
N ALA A 90 22.22 -2.17 -0.41
CA ALA A 90 23.28 -3.05 -0.91
C ALA A 90 22.90 -4.55 -0.90
N ASP A 91 21.91 -4.95 -0.07
CA ASP A 91 21.49 -6.36 0.07
C ASP A 91 20.33 -6.76 -0.88
N ASP A 92 19.62 -5.79 -1.50
CA ASP A 92 18.49 -6.04 -2.41
C ASP A 92 18.92 -6.30 -3.87
N SER A 93 20.22 -6.15 -4.19
CA SER A 93 20.77 -6.44 -5.53
C SER A 93 20.93 -7.94 -5.82
N ALA A 94 20.60 -8.83 -4.88
CA ALA A 94 20.81 -10.27 -5.02
C ALA A 94 19.51 -11.03 -5.33
N THR A 95 18.75 -10.67 -6.37
CA THR A 95 17.73 -11.57 -6.93
C THR A 95 17.58 -11.37 -8.45
N GLU A 96 18.22 -12.24 -9.25
CA GLU A 96 17.74 -12.57 -10.59
C GLU A 96 17.71 -14.10 -10.84
N GLN A 97 16.51 -14.66 -10.62
CA GLN A 97 15.78 -15.65 -11.46
C GLN A 97 16.29 -17.12 -11.54
N PRO A 98 15.43 -18.13 -11.85
CA PRO A 98 14.08 -18.01 -12.44
C PRO A 98 12.93 -18.72 -11.69
N ILE A 99 11.80 -18.04 -11.65
CA ILE A 99 10.47 -18.62 -11.38
C ILE A 99 10.00 -19.43 -12.60
N GLU A 100 10.05 -20.75 -12.49
CA GLU A 100 9.40 -21.67 -13.43
C GLU A 100 7.88 -21.59 -13.23
N ASN A 101 7.18 -21.06 -14.23
CA ASN A 101 5.72 -20.98 -14.24
C ASN A 101 5.20 -21.49 -15.59
N ALA A 102 4.03 -22.12 -15.55
CA ALA A 102 3.28 -22.83 -16.63
C ALA A 102 3.59 -24.34 -16.69
N GLU A 103 2.64 -25.29 -16.66
CA GLU A 103 1.22 -25.23 -16.97
C GLU A 103 0.53 -26.56 -16.60
N THR A 104 -0.70 -26.49 -16.04
CA THR A 104 -1.86 -27.38 -16.28
C THR A 104 -1.71 -28.92 -16.26
N HIS A 105 -2.47 -29.60 -15.37
CA HIS A 105 -3.69 -30.29 -15.83
C HIS A 105 -4.66 -30.65 -14.71
N SER A 106 -5.92 -30.30 -14.97
CA SER A 106 -7.11 -30.61 -14.21
C SER A 106 -7.53 -32.09 -14.43
N SER A 107 -8.18 -32.64 -13.39
CA SER A 107 -9.19 -33.70 -13.41
C SER A 107 -8.85 -35.09 -13.96
N GLU A 108 -8.84 -36.11 -13.10
CA GLU A 108 -9.64 -37.34 -13.33
C GLU A 108 -9.95 -38.06 -12.00
N SER A 109 -11.18 -37.92 -11.52
CA SER A 109 -11.79 -38.76 -10.49
C SER A 109 -13.03 -39.38 -11.11
N ALA A 110 -12.88 -40.60 -11.62
CA ALA A 110 -13.95 -41.57 -11.87
C ALA A 110 -13.32 -42.90 -12.29
N ALA A 111 -13.26 -43.85 -11.35
CA ALA A 111 -13.18 -45.27 -11.68
C ALA A 111 -13.98 -46.04 -10.63
N GLU A 112 -15.10 -46.58 -11.10
CA GLU A 112 -15.82 -47.80 -10.70
C GLU A 112 -15.52 -48.47 -9.35
#